data_AF-A0A0E2NFH2-F1
#
_entry.id   AF-A0A0E2NFH2-F1
#
_cell.length_a   1.000
_cell.length_b   1.000
_cell.length_c   1.000
_cell.angle_alpha   90.00
_cell.angle_beta   90.00
_cell.angle_gamma   90.00
#
_symmetry.space_group_name_H-M   'P 1'
#
loop_
_entity.id
_entity.type
_entity.pdbx_description
1 polymer ?
#
loop_
_entity_poly.entity_id
_entity_poly.type
_entity_poly.pdbx_seq_one_letter_code
_entity_poly.pdbx_strand_id
1 'polypeptide(L)' 'MDEPDRALAKDCLRPVRLVNDGVVLQRTVERLWISDRKALITCGKRFKALRDFYRDRDAAIRHTEGAKK' A
#
# COMPACT_ATOMS: atom_id res chain seq x y z
N MET A 1 16.08 1.09 8.40
CA MET A 1 14.79 0.85 7.73
C MET A 1 13.77 1.61 8.53
N ASP A 2 13.27 2.73 8.02
CA ASP A 2 12.29 3.53 8.76
C ASP A 2 10.94 2.81 8.78
N GLU A 3 10.27 2.86 9.94
CA GLU A 3 8.92 2.31 10.08
C GLU A 3 7.95 3.13 9.20
N PRO A 4 7.07 2.47 8.41
CA PRO A 4 6.09 3.20 7.63
C PRO A 4 5.21 4.07 8.53
N ASP A 5 4.83 5.25 8.02
CA ASP A 5 3.89 6.13 8.69
C ASP A 5 2.63 5.35 9.07
N ARG A 6 2.36 5.29 10.38
CA ARG A 6 1.28 4.48 10.93
C ARG A 6 -0.10 4.98 10.51
N ALA A 7 -0.26 6.28 10.27
CA ALA A 7 -1.52 6.85 9.79
C ALA A 7 -1.79 6.40 8.35
N LEU A 8 -0.77 6.42 7.49
CA LEU A 8 -0.88 5.96 6.10
C LEU A 8 -1.06 4.43 6.01
N ALA A 9 -0.37 3.69 6.88
CA ALA A 9 -0.44 2.22 6.90
C ALA A 9 -1.67 1.67 7.64
N LYS A 10 -2.44 2.51 8.37
CA LYS A 10 -3.61 2.08 9.16
C LYS A 10 -4.64 1.31 8.33
N ASP A 11 -4.86 1.76 7.09
CA ASP A 11 -5.84 1.16 6.19
C ASP A 11 -5.26 -0.01 5.37
N CYS A 12 -3.97 -0.29 5.52
CA CYS A 12 -3.33 -1.49 5.00
C CYS A 12 -3.42 -2.61 6.02
N LEU A 13 -3.75 -3.82 5.55
CA LEU A 13 -3.57 -5.02 6.34
C LEU A 13 -2.09 -5.13 6.75
N ARG A 14 -1.87 -5.36 8.04
CA ARG A 14 -0.53 -5.53 8.63
C ARG A 14 0.03 -6.92 8.32
N PRO A 15 1.36 -7.08 8.38
CA PRO A 15 1.97 -8.38 8.25
C PRO A 15 1.37 -9.40 9.21
N VAL A 16 1.14 -10.61 8.69
CA VAL A 16 0.65 -11.71 9.52
C VAL A 16 1.64 -11.96 10.64
N ARG A 17 1.16 -11.90 11.88
CA ARG A 17 1.95 -12.29 13.04
C ARG A 17 1.97 -13.81 13.11
N LEU A 18 3.17 -14.39 12.99
CA LEU A 18 3.37 -15.79 13.35
C LEU A 18 3.15 -15.90 14.86
N VAL A 19 2.43 -16.94 15.27
CA VAL A 19 2.21 -17.23 16.68
C VAL A 19 3.55 -17.66 17.27
N ASN A 20 4.00 -17.02 18.36
CA ASN A 20 5.36 -17.21 18.88
C ASN A 20 5.59 -18.56 19.56
N ASP A 21 4.54 -19.35 19.82
CA ASP A 21 4.60 -20.45 20.79
C ASP A 21 4.36 -21.85 20.17
N GLY A 22 4.46 -22.02 18.85
CA GLY A 22 4.17 -23.31 18.20
C GLY A 22 4.96 -23.62 16.93
N VAL A 23 5.10 -24.91 16.62
CA VAL A 23 5.65 -25.40 15.35
C VAL A 23 4.69 -25.04 14.22
N VAL A 24 5.06 -24.06 13.39
CA VAL A 24 4.28 -23.70 12.21
C VAL A 24 4.69 -24.60 11.04
N LEU A 25 3.75 -25.36 10.49
CA LEU A 25 4.01 -26.13 9.27
C LEU A 25 4.39 -25.20 8.12
N GLN A 26 5.33 -25.62 7.28
CA GLN A 26 5.75 -24.88 6.08
C GLN A 26 4.57 -24.46 5.20
N ARG A 27 3.62 -25.37 4.94
CA ARG A 27 2.39 -25.07 4.17
C ARG A 27 1.58 -23.90 4.74
N THR A 28 1.63 -23.72 6.06
CA THR A 28 0.94 -22.63 6.77
C THR A 28 1.72 -21.34 6.59
N VAL A 29 3.04 -21.36 6.76
CA VAL A 29 3.91 -20.21 6.52
C VAL A 29 3.74 -19.68 5.09
N GLU A 30 3.79 -20.57 4.09
CA GLU A 30 3.64 -20.21 2.69
C GLU A 30 2.29 -19.56 2.40
N ARG A 31 1.20 -20.11 2.97
CA ARG A 31 -0.14 -19.53 2.83
C ARG A 31 -0.21 -18.12 3.43
N LEU A 32 0.32 -17.95 4.63
CA LEU A 32 0.35 -16.65 5.31
C LEU A 32 1.20 -15.64 4.53
N TRP A 33 2.33 -16.08 3.97
CA TRP A 33 3.19 -15.26 3.12
C TRP A 33 2.50 -14.81 1.84
N ILE A 34 1.76 -15.69 1.17
CA ILE A 34 0.98 -15.34 -0.03
C ILE A 34 -0.10 -14.30 0.31
N SER A 35 -0.82 -14.51 1.43
CA SER A 35 -1.84 -13.57 1.90
C SER A 35 -1.26 -12.20 2.24
N ASP A 36 -0.14 -12.17 2.95
CA ASP A 36 0.60 -10.94 3.28
C ASP A 36 1.03 -10.18 2.01
N ARG A 37 1.69 -10.87 1.08
CA ARG A 37 2.14 -10.27 -0.18
C ARG A 37 0.97 -9.71 -0.99
N LYS A 38 -0.16 -10.40 -1.02
CA LYS A 38 -1.38 -9.92 -1.70
C LYS A 38 -1.95 -8.66 -1.04
N ALA A 39 -1.96 -8.60 0.29
CA ALA A 39 -2.37 -7.42 1.04
C ALA A 39 -1.49 -6.21 0.74
N LEU A 40 -0.17 -6.38 0.77
CA LEU A 40 0.81 -5.33 0.47
C LEU A 40 0.62 -4.76 -0.94
N ILE A 41 0.52 -5.63 -1.95
CA ILE A 41 0.33 -5.21 -3.35
C ILE A 41 -0.99 -4.46 -3.52
N THR A 42 -2.07 -4.97 -2.92
CA THR A 42 -3.39 -4.33 -2.99
C THR A 42 -3.37 -2.94 -2.39
N CYS A 43 -2.76 -2.78 -1.21
CA CYS A 43 -2.69 -1.48 -0.56
C CYS A 43 -1.85 -0.49 -1.38
N GLY A 44 -0.69 -0.92 -1.87
CA GLY A 44 0.16 -0.10 -2.75
C GLY A 44 -0.58 0.38 -4.01
N LYS A 45 -1.38 -0.50 -4.64
CA LYS A 45 -2.21 -0.12 -5.81
C LYS A 45 -3.24 0.96 -5.48
N ARG A 46 -3.92 0.87 -4.32
CA ARG A 46 -4.93 1.86 -3.88
C ARG A 46 -4.30 3.25 -3.69
N PHE A 47 -3.20 3.34 -2.94
CA PHE A 47 -2.53 4.61 -2.71
C PHE A 47 -1.91 5.19 -3.98
N LYS A 48 -1.36 4.35 -4.86
CA LYS A 48 -0.88 4.77 -6.17
C LYS A 48 -1.99 5.40 -7.00
N ALA A 49 -3.18 4.80 -7.05
CA ALA A 49 -4.31 5.34 -7.80
C ALA A 49 -4.73 6.73 -7.28
N LEU A 50 -4.78 6.92 -5.96
CA LEU A 50 -5.10 8.22 -5.36
C LEU A 50 -4.07 9.29 -5.72
N ARG A 51 -2.78 8.96 -5.59
CA ARG A 51 -1.68 9.87 -5.94
C ARG A 51 -1.72 10.24 -7.41
N ASP A 52 -1.89 9.25 -8.28
CA ASP A 52 -1.92 9.47 -9.73
C ASP A 52 -3.11 10.37 -10.12
N PHE A 53 -4.29 10.18 -9.51
CA PHE A 53 -5.44 11.07 -9.71
C PHE A 53 -5.12 12.54 -9.36
N TYR A 54 -4.55 12.79 -8.18
CA TYR A 54 -4.22 14.16 -7.79
C TYR A 54 -3.12 14.78 -8.65
N ARG A 55 -2.11 13.98 -9.03
CA ARG A 55 -1.08 14.42 -9.96
C ARG A 55 -1.69 14.86 -11.29
N ASP A 56 -2.59 14.07 -11.86
CA ASP A 56 -3.19 14.34 -13.17
C ASP A 56 -4.13 15.56 -13.10
N ARG A 57 -4.90 15.71 -12.01
CA ARG A 57 -5.71 16.91 -11.72
C ARG A 57 -4.86 18.17 -11.65
N ASP A 58 -3.79 18.13 -10.87
CA ASP A 58 -2.93 19.30 -10.64
C ASP A 58 -2.16 19.69 -11.89
N ALA A 59 -1.77 18.71 -12.73
CA ALA A 59 -1.22 18.96 -14.05
C ALA A 59 -2.22 19.72 -14.93
N ALA A 60 -3.48 19.29 -14.98
CA ALA A 60 -4.53 19.95 -15.77
C ALA A 60 -4.74 21.41 -15.34
N ILE A 61 -4.77 21.68 -14.03
CA ILE A 61 -4.90 23.05 -13.49
C ILE A 61 -3.72 23.93 -13.96
N ARG A 62 -2.49 23.43 -13.86
CA ARG A 62 -1.29 24.17 -14.30
C ARG A 62 -1.31 24.49 -15.79
N HIS A 63 -1.81 23.57 -16.62
CA HIS A 63 -1.98 23.80 -18.04
C HIS A 63 -3.04 24.87 -18.34
N THR A 64 -4.15 24.90 -17.59
CA THR A 64 -5.18 25.93 -17.77
C THR A 64 -4.75 27.32 -17.33
N GLU A 65 -3.90 27.43 -16.29
CA GLU A 65 -3.35 28.71 -15.83
C GLU A 65 -2.31 29.28 -16.84
N GLY A 66 -1.56 28.41 -17.53
CA GLY A 66 -0.65 28.82 -18.60
C GLY A 66 -1.36 29.23 -19.90
N ALA A 67 -2.57 28.73 -20.16
CA ALA A 67 -3.36 29.04 -21.35
C ALA A 67 -4.15 30.35 -21.27
N LYS A 68 -4.25 30.97 -20.09
CA LYS A 68 -4.89 32.27 -19.86
C LYS A 68 -3.93 33.47 -20.03
N LYS A 69 -2.69 33.25 -20.44
CA LYS A 69 -1.68 34.30 -20.64
C LYS A 69 -1.35 34.51 -22.11
#